data_AF-A0A250J2Z3-F1
#
_entry.id   AF-A0A250J2Z3-F1
#
_cell.length_a   1.000
_cell.length_b   1.000
_cell.length_c   1.000
_cell.angle_alpha   90.00
_cell.angle_beta   90.00
_cell.angle_gamma   90.00
#
_symmetry.space_group_name_H-M   'P 1'
#
loop_
_entity.id
_entity.type
_entity.pdbx_description
1 polymer ?
#
loop_
_entity_poly.entity_id
_entity_poly.type
_entity_poly.pdbx_seq_one_letter_code
_entity_poly.pdbx_strand_id
1 'polypeptide(L)'
;MESLADMMETGQEQLFHEWRERVQRRHAPGPLSEPELANQIPDFLRQVIAALRREEEGMEPKTHRVGPLGWEHGEQRFLIGFTLSNIVREYGVLHDCIFELVENRGHGLVRLEEARILAQCFTRAIAEAVAHYLRMRERELQGGETAPAVS
;
A
#
# COMPACT_ATOMS: atom_id res chain seq x y z
N MET A 1 3.77 -19.64 -19.39
CA MET A 1 3.64 -19.59 -17.93
C MET A 1 3.19 -18.19 -17.62
N GLU A 2 2.11 -18.04 -16.85
CA GLU A 2 1.58 -16.73 -16.47
C GLU A 2 2.60 -16.00 -15.59
N SER A 3 2.93 -14.75 -15.89
CA SER A 3 3.85 -13.95 -15.07
C SER A 3 3.16 -13.37 -13.84
N LEU A 4 3.93 -12.83 -12.89
CA LEU A 4 3.33 -12.12 -11.75
C LEU A 4 2.49 -10.92 -12.21
N ALA A 5 2.93 -10.20 -13.24
CA ALA A 5 2.18 -9.07 -13.78
C ALA A 5 0.83 -9.52 -14.37
N ASP A 6 0.83 -10.61 -15.15
CA ASP A 6 -0.40 -11.20 -15.70
C ASP A 6 -1.40 -11.59 -14.58
N MET A 7 -0.90 -12.27 -13.54
CA MET A 7 -1.72 -12.69 -12.40
C MET A 7 -2.32 -11.49 -11.67
N MET A 8 -1.52 -10.46 -11.39
CA MET A 8 -1.96 -9.25 -10.70
C MET A 8 -2.94 -8.42 -11.53
N GLU A 9 -2.74 -8.31 -12.84
CA GLU A 9 -3.66 -7.59 -13.74
C GLU A 9 -5.04 -8.24 -13.78
N THR A 10 -5.07 -9.55 -13.97
CA THR A 10 -6.32 -10.31 -14.08
C THR A 10 -6.99 -10.54 -12.72
N GLY A 11 -6.23 -10.51 -11.62
CA GLY A 11 -6.70 -10.70 -10.25
C GLY A 11 -6.92 -9.40 -9.45
N GLN A 12 -6.73 -8.22 -10.05
CA GLN A 12 -6.65 -6.96 -9.32
C GLN A 12 -7.92 -6.66 -8.50
N GLU A 13 -9.11 -6.88 -9.08
CA GLU A 13 -10.38 -6.61 -8.40
C GLU A 13 -10.58 -7.52 -7.19
N GLN A 14 -10.30 -8.82 -7.34
CA GLN A 14 -10.38 -9.80 -6.25
C GLN A 14 -9.40 -9.47 -5.13
N LEU A 15 -8.13 -9.24 -5.49
CA LEU A 15 -7.07 -8.87 -4.55
C LEU A 15 -7.45 -7.62 -3.77
N PHE A 16 -7.96 -6.60 -4.46
CA PHE A 16 -8.37 -5.34 -3.84
C PHE A 16 -9.58 -5.52 -2.92
N HIS A 17 -10.57 -6.31 -3.31
CA HIS A 17 -11.72 -6.65 -2.48
C HIS A 17 -11.28 -7.34 -1.17
N GLU A 18 -10.51 -8.42 -1.28
CA GLU A 18 -9.99 -9.19 -0.14
C GLU A 18 -9.18 -8.32 0.82
N TRP A 19 -8.31 -7.47 0.27
CA TRP A 19 -7.53 -6.54 1.06
C TRP A 19 -8.43 -5.57 1.85
N ARG A 20 -9.41 -4.94 1.19
CA ARG A 20 -10.32 -3.99 1.84
C ARG A 20 -11.09 -4.63 2.99
N GLU A 21 -11.66 -5.81 2.79
CA GLU A 21 -12.40 -6.52 3.83
C GLU A 21 -11.52 -6.84 5.04
N ARG A 22 -10.29 -7.28 4.80
CA ARG A 22 -9.33 -7.60 5.87
C ARG A 22 -8.89 -6.36 6.64
N VAL A 23 -8.62 -5.25 5.94
CA VAL A 23 -8.23 -3.98 6.57
C VAL A 23 -9.37 -3.39 7.38
N GLN A 24 -10.60 -3.34 6.83
CA GLN A 24 -11.78 -2.86 7.55
C GLN A 24 -12.01 -3.65 8.84
N ARG A 25 -11.84 -4.97 8.79
CA ARG A 25 -12.10 -5.85 9.94
C ARG A 25 -10.99 -5.80 11.00
N ARG A 26 -9.72 -5.65 10.61
CA ARG A 26 -8.58 -5.85 11.52
C ARG A 26 -7.83 -4.58 11.88
N HIS A 27 -7.93 -3.54 11.06
CA HIS A 27 -7.00 -2.40 11.14
C HIS A 27 -7.68 -1.03 11.08
N ALA A 28 -8.90 -0.91 10.54
CA ALA A 28 -9.59 0.37 10.53
C ALA A 28 -10.02 0.79 11.95
N PRO A 29 -9.92 2.09 12.30
CA PRO A 29 -10.33 2.61 13.61
C PRO A 29 -11.86 2.62 13.80
N GLY A 30 -12.62 2.45 12.72
CA GLY A 30 -14.08 2.37 12.69
C GLY A 30 -14.58 1.96 11.31
N PRO A 31 -15.90 1.96 11.08
CA PRO A 31 -16.48 1.73 9.76
C PRO A 31 -16.05 2.84 8.79
N LEU A 32 -15.51 2.45 7.64
CA LEU A 32 -15.10 3.36 6.57
C LEU A 32 -15.84 3.04 5.29
N SER A 33 -16.06 4.06 4.46
CA SER A 33 -16.56 3.88 3.11
C SER A 33 -15.51 3.22 2.22
N GLU A 34 -15.96 2.64 1.10
CA GLU A 34 -15.05 2.04 0.12
C GLU A 34 -13.98 3.03 -0.38
N PRO A 35 -14.31 4.28 -0.79
CA PRO A 35 -13.29 5.23 -1.22
C PRO A 35 -12.25 5.58 -0.14
N GLU A 36 -12.67 5.67 1.13
CA GLU A 36 -11.76 5.93 2.26
C GLU A 36 -10.77 4.78 2.46
N LEU A 37 -11.25 3.53 2.40
CA LEU A 37 -10.37 2.36 2.45
C LEU A 37 -9.47 2.29 1.21
N ALA A 38 -10.05 2.47 0.02
CA ALA A 38 -9.38 2.37 -1.26
C ALA A 38 -8.17 3.29 -1.35
N ASN A 39 -8.43 4.60 -1.18
CA ASN A 39 -7.45 5.66 -1.32
C ASN A 39 -6.48 5.39 -2.50
N GLN A 40 -5.17 5.41 -2.24
CA GLN A 40 -4.11 5.22 -3.23
C GLN A 40 -3.77 3.75 -3.54
N ILE A 41 -4.43 2.77 -2.92
CA ILE A 41 -4.06 1.35 -3.09
C ILE A 41 -4.32 0.83 -4.51
N PRO A 42 -5.46 1.14 -5.17
CA PRO A 42 -5.65 0.77 -6.57
C PRO A 42 -4.54 1.33 -7.49
N ASP A 43 -4.11 2.56 -7.25
CA ASP A 43 -3.09 3.24 -8.04
C ASP A 43 -1.70 2.68 -7.77
N PHE A 44 -1.44 2.32 -6.51
CA PHE A 44 -0.23 1.63 -6.08
C PHE A 44 -0.09 0.29 -6.79
N LEU A 45 -1.16 -0.53 -6.83
CA LEU A 45 -1.18 -1.81 -7.53
C LEU A 45 -0.91 -1.63 -9.03
N ARG A 46 -1.52 -0.62 -9.67
CA ARG A 46 -1.25 -0.31 -11.09
C ARG A 46 0.22 0.07 -11.33
N GLN A 47 0.86 0.82 -10.42
CA GLN A 47 2.28 1.14 -10.54
C GLN A 47 3.19 -0.07 -10.29
N VAL A 48 2.81 -0.99 -9.38
CA VAL A 48 3.54 -2.25 -9.18
C VAL A 48 3.48 -3.12 -10.43
N ILE A 49 2.29 -3.30 -11.01
CA ILE A 49 2.09 -4.01 -12.27
C ILE A 49 2.95 -3.38 -13.37
N ALA A 50 2.88 -2.05 -13.53
CA ALA A 50 3.68 -1.34 -14.53
C ALA A 50 5.19 -1.55 -14.34
N ALA A 51 5.67 -1.63 -13.09
CA ALA A 51 7.07 -1.91 -12.81
C ALA A 51 7.47 -3.34 -13.20
N LEU A 52 6.62 -4.32 -12.94
CA LEU A 52 6.83 -5.72 -13.34
C LEU A 52 6.84 -5.86 -14.87
N ARG A 53 5.91 -5.21 -15.58
CA ARG A 53 5.88 -5.21 -17.06
C ARG A 53 7.15 -4.63 -17.67
N ARG A 54 7.67 -3.55 -17.09
CA ARG A 54 8.92 -2.95 -17.56
C ARG A 54 10.11 -3.90 -17.42
N GLU A 55 10.17 -4.66 -16.33
CA GLU A 55 11.19 -5.71 -16.16
C GLU A 55 11.06 -6.81 -17.21
N GLU A 56 9.84 -7.26 -17.51
CA GLU A 56 9.58 -8.24 -18.58
C GLU A 56 10.05 -7.73 -19.95
N GLU A 57 9.93 -6.43 -20.19
CA GLU A 57 10.38 -5.73 -21.41
C GLU A 57 11.89 -5.42 -21.39
N GLY A 58 12.64 -5.83 -20.35
CA GLY A 58 14.08 -5.55 -20.21
C GLY A 58 14.41 -4.09 -19.93
N MET A 59 13.45 -3.33 -19.40
CA MET A 59 13.60 -1.93 -19.04
C MET A 59 13.68 -1.73 -17.53
N GLU A 60 14.27 -0.62 -17.09
CA GLU A 60 14.28 -0.25 -15.68
C GLU A 60 12.84 -0.19 -15.10
N PRO A 61 12.52 -0.91 -14.01
CA PRO A 61 11.16 -1.03 -13.46
C PRO A 61 10.51 0.28 -12.98
N LYS A 62 11.30 1.33 -12.70
CA LYS A 62 10.80 2.63 -12.17
C LYS A 62 10.01 2.51 -10.86
N THR A 63 10.49 1.70 -9.92
CA THR A 63 9.87 1.52 -8.59
C THR A 63 9.76 2.82 -7.77
N HIS A 64 10.45 3.89 -8.14
CA HIS A 64 10.30 5.21 -7.50
C HIS A 64 8.89 5.80 -7.61
N ARG A 65 8.09 5.38 -8.59
CA ARG A 65 6.74 5.92 -8.87
C ARG A 65 5.70 5.66 -7.79
N VAL A 66 5.91 4.68 -6.92
CA VAL A 66 4.98 4.41 -5.81
C VAL A 66 5.19 5.33 -4.61
N GLY A 67 6.30 6.08 -4.56
CA GLY A 67 6.62 6.95 -3.42
C GLY A 67 5.56 8.01 -3.13
N PRO A 68 5.15 8.83 -4.13
CA PRO A 68 4.08 9.82 -3.95
C PRO A 68 2.76 9.21 -3.47
N LEU A 69 2.41 8.01 -3.96
CA LEU A 69 1.20 7.31 -3.53
C LEU A 69 1.26 6.91 -2.04
N GLY A 70 2.42 6.44 -1.57
CA GLY A 70 2.65 6.17 -0.16
C GLY A 70 2.56 7.45 0.69
N TRP A 71 3.13 8.55 0.21
CA TRP A 71 3.07 9.86 0.87
C TRP A 71 1.62 10.31 1.07
N GLU A 72 0.82 10.36 0.00
CA GLU A 72 -0.61 10.73 0.04
C GLU A 72 -1.42 9.75 0.92
N HIS A 73 -1.05 8.46 0.90
CA HIS A 73 -1.69 7.46 1.74
C HIS A 73 -1.45 7.72 3.24
N GLY A 74 -0.21 8.00 3.63
CA GLY A 74 0.15 8.31 5.00
C GLY A 74 -0.57 9.54 5.55
N GLU A 75 -0.73 10.58 4.73
CA GLU A 75 -1.50 11.78 5.09
C GLU A 75 -2.96 11.43 5.38
N GLN A 76 -3.63 10.76 4.45
CA GLN A 76 -5.03 10.42 4.60
C GLN A 76 -5.26 9.47 5.79
N ARG A 77 -4.39 8.48 6.00
CA ARG A 77 -4.46 7.56 7.14
C ARG A 77 -4.31 8.28 8.48
N PHE A 78 -3.45 9.29 8.57
CA PHE A 78 -3.40 10.16 9.73
C PHE A 78 -4.75 10.87 9.96
N LEU A 79 -5.29 11.52 8.92
CA LEU A 79 -6.52 12.32 9.01
C LEU A 79 -7.75 11.49 9.41
N ILE A 80 -7.81 10.21 9.04
CA ILE A 80 -8.94 9.33 9.37
C ILE A 80 -8.67 8.46 10.61
N GLY A 81 -7.61 8.76 11.38
CA GLY A 81 -7.39 8.18 12.71
C GLY A 81 -6.72 6.80 12.73
N PHE A 82 -6.04 6.37 11.67
CA PHE A 82 -5.21 5.17 11.75
C PHE A 82 -4.03 5.38 12.70
N THR A 83 -3.61 4.32 13.39
CA THR A 83 -2.30 4.32 14.03
C THR A 83 -1.20 4.02 13.02
N LEU A 84 0.02 4.46 13.30
CA LEU A 84 1.20 4.10 12.51
C LEU A 84 1.33 2.58 12.28
N SER A 85 1.07 1.80 13.33
CA SER A 85 1.08 0.33 13.26
C SER A 85 0.00 -0.24 12.36
N ASN A 86 -1.17 0.41 12.25
CA ASN A 86 -2.21 -0.01 11.31
C ASN A 86 -1.76 0.18 9.86
N ILE A 87 -1.07 1.29 9.56
CA ILE A 87 -0.53 1.57 8.22
C ILE A 87 0.47 0.49 7.80
N VAL A 88 1.44 0.16 8.65
CA VAL A 88 2.42 -0.89 8.29
C VAL A 88 1.73 -2.25 8.09
N ARG A 89 0.74 -2.57 8.93
CA ARG A 89 0.02 -3.85 8.84
C ARG A 89 -0.90 -3.95 7.63
N GLU A 90 -1.50 -2.86 7.17
CA GLU A 90 -2.36 -2.88 5.98
C GLU A 90 -1.58 -3.20 4.70
N TYR A 91 -0.32 -2.74 4.59
CA TYR A 91 0.59 -3.18 3.52
C TYR A 91 1.00 -4.65 3.67
N GLY A 92 1.16 -5.15 4.91
CA GLY A 92 1.37 -6.58 5.16
C GLY A 92 0.20 -7.43 4.65
N VAL A 93 -1.04 -7.02 4.94
CA VAL A 93 -2.25 -7.67 4.41
C VAL A 93 -2.28 -7.66 2.89
N LEU A 94 -1.88 -6.55 2.25
CA LEU A 94 -1.85 -6.46 0.79
C LEU A 94 -0.84 -7.44 0.17
N HIS A 95 0.31 -7.60 0.83
CA HIS A 95 1.34 -8.55 0.42
C HIS A 95 0.84 -10.00 0.53
N ASP A 96 0.15 -10.34 1.64
CA ASP A 96 -0.46 -11.65 1.83
C ASP A 96 -1.52 -11.93 0.76
N CYS A 97 -2.35 -10.94 0.39
CA CYS A 97 -3.33 -11.08 -0.69
C CYS A 97 -2.66 -11.36 -2.06
N ILE A 98 -1.49 -10.78 -2.34
CA ILE A 98 -0.71 -11.09 -3.55
C ILE A 98 -0.20 -12.53 -3.51
N PHE A 99 0.29 -12.99 -2.36
CA PHE A 99 0.78 -14.36 -2.21
C PHE A 99 -0.32 -15.40 -2.36
N GLU A 100 -1.47 -15.18 -1.72
CA GLU A 100 -2.63 -16.04 -1.88
C GLU A 100 -3.13 -16.06 -3.34
N LEU A 101 -3.06 -14.93 -4.06
CA LEU A 101 -3.38 -14.88 -5.49
C LEU A 101 -2.44 -15.79 -6.31
N VAL A 102 -1.14 -15.75 -6.03
CA VAL A 102 -0.14 -16.60 -6.69
C VAL A 102 -0.33 -18.08 -6.35
N GLU A 103 -0.59 -18.40 -5.08
CA GLU A 103 -0.86 -19.76 -4.62
C GLU A 103 -2.08 -20.36 -5.31
N ASN A 104 -3.19 -19.60 -5.36
CA ASN A 104 -4.44 -20.05 -5.97
C ASN A 104 -4.35 -20.32 -7.48
N ARG A 105 -3.36 -19.75 -8.17
CA ARG A 105 -3.11 -19.97 -9.60
C ARG A 105 -2.18 -21.15 -9.90
N GLY A 106 -1.92 -21.98 -8.90
CA GLY A 106 -1.14 -23.21 -9.08
C GLY A 106 0.37 -22.99 -8.99
N HIS A 107 0.79 -21.98 -8.21
CA HIS A 107 2.19 -21.71 -7.88
C HIS A 107 3.01 -21.38 -9.13
N GLY A 108 2.58 -20.35 -9.88
CA GLY A 108 3.44 -19.76 -10.91
C GLY A 108 4.82 -19.48 -10.33
N LEU A 109 5.88 -19.85 -11.05
CA LEU A 109 7.25 -19.56 -10.62
C LEU A 109 7.44 -18.04 -10.61
N VAL A 110 7.32 -17.42 -9.42
CA VAL A 110 7.70 -16.03 -9.23
C VAL A 110 9.21 -15.94 -9.35
N ARG A 111 9.67 -15.16 -10.33
CA ARG A 111 11.10 -14.94 -10.54
C ARG A 111 11.67 -14.08 -9.40
N LEU A 112 12.96 -14.25 -9.12
CA LEU A 112 13.60 -13.49 -8.04
C LEU A 112 13.56 -11.98 -8.32
N GLU A 113 13.63 -11.60 -9.60
CA GLU A 113 13.54 -10.21 -10.07
C GLU A 113 12.16 -9.61 -9.77
N GLU A 114 11.08 -10.36 -10.01
CA GLU A 114 9.70 -9.95 -9.71
C GLU A 114 9.51 -9.76 -8.20
N ALA A 115 10.03 -10.69 -7.39
CA ALA A 115 10.02 -10.59 -5.93
C ALA A 115 10.81 -9.37 -5.43
N ARG A 116 11.96 -9.05 -6.05
CA ARG A 116 12.74 -7.84 -5.71
C ARG A 116 11.96 -6.57 -6.06
N ILE A 117 11.25 -6.53 -7.18
CA ILE A 117 10.45 -5.38 -7.58
C ILE A 117 9.29 -5.15 -6.61
N LEU A 118 8.56 -6.22 -6.25
CA LEU A 118 7.54 -6.14 -5.19
C LEU A 118 8.13 -5.57 -3.89
N ALA A 119 9.23 -6.15 -3.40
CA ALA A 119 9.86 -5.71 -2.15
C ALA A 119 10.27 -4.22 -2.20
N GLN A 120 10.82 -3.75 -3.32
CA GLN A 120 11.19 -2.35 -3.52
C GLN A 120 9.97 -1.42 -3.53
N CYS A 121 8.91 -1.78 -4.25
CA CYS A 121 7.68 -0.99 -4.30
C CYS A 121 7.04 -0.89 -2.91
N PHE A 122 6.86 -2.01 -2.20
CA PHE A 122 6.27 -2.02 -0.87
C PHE A 122 7.10 -1.24 0.14
N THR A 123 8.41 -1.50 0.20
CA THR A 123 9.29 -0.82 1.16
C THR A 123 9.29 0.69 0.93
N ARG A 124 9.29 1.14 -0.33
CA ARG A 124 9.22 2.56 -0.67
C ARG A 124 7.88 3.19 -0.26
N ALA A 125 6.76 2.58 -0.62
CA ALA A 125 5.44 3.11 -0.27
C ALA A 125 5.24 3.17 1.25
N ILE A 126 5.65 2.13 1.98
CA ILE A 126 5.62 2.10 3.46
C ILE A 126 6.49 3.21 4.03
N ALA A 127 7.73 3.37 3.55
CA ALA A 127 8.64 4.40 4.05
C ALA A 127 8.07 5.81 3.87
N GLU A 128 7.51 6.11 2.69
CA GLU A 128 6.90 7.43 2.43
C GLU A 128 5.63 7.66 3.25
N ALA A 129 4.77 6.63 3.38
CA ALA A 129 3.56 6.70 4.20
C ALA A 129 3.89 6.96 5.68
N VAL A 130 4.83 6.19 6.23
CA VAL A 130 5.30 6.33 7.62
C VAL A 130 5.94 7.70 7.84
N ALA A 131 6.83 8.13 6.93
CA ALA A 131 7.49 9.41 7.05
C ALA A 131 6.49 10.56 7.01
N HIS A 132 5.48 10.49 6.13
CA HIS A 132 4.50 11.57 6.07
C HIS A 132 3.54 11.58 7.25
N TYR A 133 3.06 10.40 7.69
CA TYR A 133 2.26 10.25 8.89
C TYR A 133 2.95 10.87 10.11
N LEU A 134 4.24 10.57 10.32
CA LEU A 134 5.01 11.11 11.45
C LEU A 134 5.15 12.62 11.36
N ARG A 135 5.43 13.19 10.18
CA ARG A 135 5.45 14.65 9.98
C ARG A 135 4.12 15.31 10.36
N MET A 136 2.99 14.68 10.00
CA MET A 136 1.66 15.18 10.34
C MET A 136 1.42 15.14 11.85
N ARG A 137 1.77 14.03 12.49
CA ARG A 137 1.67 13.87 13.94
C ARG A 137 2.53 14.88 14.71
N GLU A 138 3.76 15.12 14.27
CA GLU A 138 4.64 16.13 14.86
C GLU A 138 4.05 17.53 14.77
N ARG A 139 3.47 17.89 13.62
CA ARG A 139 2.79 19.17 13.42
C ARG A 139 1.55 19.32 14.32
N GLU A 140 0.77 18.26 14.49
CA GLU A 140 -0.39 18.27 15.38
C GLU A 140 0.02 18.50 16.84
N LEU A 141 1.07 17.81 17.31
CA LEU A 141 1.61 17.99 18.67
C LEU A 141 2.11 19.42 18.90
N GLN A 142 2.87 19.97 17.95
CA GLN A 142 3.36 21.36 18.02
C GLN A 142 2.23 22.39 17.95
N GLY A 143 1.19 22.14 17.14
CA GLY A 143 0.00 22.98 17.08
C GLY A 143 -0.81 22.95 18.37
N GLY A 144 -0.96 21.77 18.98
CA GLY A 144 -1.66 21.56 20.25
C GLY A 144 -0.96 22.19 21.46
N GLU A 145 0.37 22.21 21.48
CA GLU A 145 1.17 22.85 22.55
C GLU A 145 1.07 24.40 22.55
N THR A 146 0.63 25.01 21.45
CA THR A 146 0.54 26.48 21.31
C THR A 146 -0.82 27.09 21.65
N ALA A 147 -1.85 26.29 21.95
CA ALA A 147 -3.14 26.81 22.41
C ALA A 147 -3.06 27.20 23.90
N PRO A 148 -3.18 28.48 24.28
CA PRO A 148 -3.14 28.87 25.68
C PRO A 148 -4.36 28.31 26.41
N ALA A 149 -4.16 27.89 27.67
CA ALA A 149 -5.25 27.59 28.57
C ALA A 149 -6.15 28.83 28.69
N VAL A 150 -7.36 28.74 28.13
CA VAL A 150 -8.39 29.76 28.31
C VAL A 150 -8.75 29.75 29.79
N SER A 151 -8.43 30.85 30.47
CA SER A 151 -8.81 31.11 31.86
C SER A 151 -10.30 31.36 32.01
#